data_AF-A0A813J4J0-F1
#
_entry.id   AF-A0A813J4J0-F1
#
_cell.length_a   1.000
_cell.length_b   1.000
_cell.length_c   1.000
_cell.angle_alpha   90.00
_cell.angle_beta   90.00
_cell.angle_gamma   90.00
#
_symmetry.space_group_name_H-M   'P 1'
#
loop_
_entity.id
_entity.type
_entity.pdbx_description
1 polymer ?
#
loop_
_entity_poly.entity_id
_entity_poly.type
_entity_poly.pdbx_seq_one_letter_code
_entity_poly.pdbx_strand_id
1 'polypeptide(L)'
;ARLSPQQEAAALAVLRVAAEGELVLEHSRCRLSEAREFDPQVTFRSLHGNWSVASQGWLSVHDVYAWLGSQSHSAAGMLLEEVGVVLEPFLNPHGELRYDGFLRLTLPRDPTHAGIKEAALLRTARGKPEGSGSMSTEVGYQLCRLLEGE
;
A
#
# COMPACT_ATOMS: atom_id res chain seq x y z
N ALA A 1 -25.55 -14.73 -23.83
CA ALA A 1 -25.25 -14.08 -25.12
C ALA A 1 -23.78 -14.37 -25.46
N ARG A 2 -23.45 -14.72 -26.70
CA ARG A 2 -22.04 -14.80 -27.14
C ARG A 2 -21.55 -13.38 -27.45
N LEU A 3 -20.34 -13.05 -27.00
CA LEU A 3 -19.69 -11.79 -27.35
C LEU A 3 -19.36 -11.80 -28.85
N SER A 4 -19.40 -10.64 -29.49
CA SER A 4 -18.85 -10.49 -30.84
C SER A 4 -17.32 -10.58 -30.78
N PRO A 5 -16.64 -10.95 -31.88
CA PRO A 5 -15.17 -10.96 -31.92
C PRO A 5 -14.53 -9.62 -31.50
N GLN A 6 -15.23 -8.51 -31.77
CA GLN A 6 -14.77 -7.17 -31.41
C GLN A 6 -14.90 -6.90 -29.90
N GLN A 7 -15.96 -7.41 -29.28
CA GLN A 7 -16.14 -7.36 -27.82
C GLN A 7 -15.13 -8.26 -27.10
N GLU A 8 -14.83 -9.44 -27.66
CA GLU A 8 -13.80 -10.33 -27.12
C GLU A 8 -12.41 -9.68 -27.18
N ALA A 9 -12.05 -9.06 -28.31
CA ALA A 9 -10.78 -8.34 -28.44
C ALA A 9 -10.66 -7.17 -27.45
N ALA A 10 -11.73 -6.39 -27.28
CA ALA A 10 -11.76 -5.28 -26.32
C ALA A 10 -11.62 -5.78 -24.87
N ALA A 11 -12.33 -6.85 -24.50
CA ALA A 11 -12.22 -7.46 -23.18
C ALA A 11 -10.80 -7.98 -22.90
N LEU A 12 -10.19 -8.65 -23.88
CA LEU A 12 -8.80 -9.11 -23.77
C LEU A 12 -7.81 -7.95 -23.60
N ALA A 13 -8.01 -6.84 -24.31
CA ALA A 13 -7.17 -5.66 -24.17
C ALA A 13 -7.26 -5.07 -22.74
N VAL A 14 -8.48 -4.94 -22.20
CA VAL A 14 -8.70 -4.47 -20.82
C VAL A 14 -8.02 -5.40 -19.80
N LEU A 15 -8.18 -6.73 -19.95
CA LEU A 15 -7.56 -7.70 -19.05
C LEU A 15 -6.03 -7.66 -19.09
N ARG A 16 -5.43 -7.41 -20.26
CA ARG A 16 -3.97 -7.25 -20.38
C ARG A 16 -3.47 -6.03 -19.64
N VAL A 17 -4.13 -4.88 -19.83
CA VAL A 17 -3.78 -3.64 -19.12
C VAL A 17 -3.91 -3.82 -17.60
N ALA A 18 -4.98 -4.47 -17.15
CA ALA A 18 -5.16 -4.77 -15.72
C ALA A 18 -4.05 -5.71 -15.19
N ALA A 19 -3.69 -6.74 -15.95
CA ALA A 19 -2.62 -7.67 -15.58
C ALA A 19 -1.25 -6.97 -15.52
N GLU A 20 -0.95 -6.09 -16.47
CA GLU A 20 0.27 -5.27 -16.46
C GLU A 20 0.31 -4.34 -15.25
N GLY A 21 -0.81 -3.69 -14.91
CA GLY A 21 -0.92 -2.86 -13.71
C GLY A 21 -0.68 -3.65 -12.42
N GLU A 22 -1.26 -4.84 -12.28
CA GLU A 22 -1.01 -5.70 -11.12
C GLU A 22 0.45 -6.15 -11.02
N LEU A 23 1.14 -6.38 -12.15
CA LEU A 23 2.58 -6.69 -12.15
C LEU A 23 3.42 -5.50 -11.66
N VAL A 24 3.08 -4.27 -12.06
CA VAL A 24 3.74 -3.05 -11.57
C VAL A 24 3.54 -2.90 -10.06
N LEU A 25 2.29 -3.03 -9.60
CA LEU A 25 1.97 -2.97 -8.17
C LEU A 25 2.70 -4.04 -7.38
N GLU A 26 2.76 -5.27 -7.89
CA GLU A 26 3.49 -6.36 -7.22
C GLU A 26 4.98 -6.05 -7.13
N HIS A 27 5.58 -5.49 -8.18
CA HIS A 27 6.97 -5.06 -8.14
C HIS A 27 7.20 -3.96 -7.09
N SER A 28 6.30 -2.99 -6.97
CA SER A 28 6.36 -1.94 -5.96
C SER A 28 6.21 -2.51 -4.53
N ARG A 29 5.34 -3.52 -4.31
CA ARG A 29 5.24 -4.25 -3.02
C ARG A 29 6.54 -4.98 -2.68
N CYS A 30 7.19 -5.62 -3.66
CA CYS A 30 8.49 -6.25 -3.48
C CYS A 30 9.55 -5.24 -3.08
N ARG A 31 9.68 -4.11 -3.82
CA ARG A 31 10.66 -3.07 -3.51
C ARG A 31 10.49 -2.48 -2.12
N LEU A 32 9.25 -2.16 -1.74
CA LEU A 32 8.93 -1.70 -0.38
C LEU A 32 9.33 -2.75 0.66
N SER A 33 9.04 -4.03 0.41
CA SER A 33 9.36 -5.12 1.34
C SER A 33 10.85 -5.46 1.43
N GLU A 34 11.61 -5.21 0.37
CA GLU A 34 13.06 -5.35 0.34
C GLU A 34 13.78 -4.19 1.05
N ALA A 35 13.14 -3.02 1.17
CA ALA A 35 13.71 -1.88 1.88
C ALA A 35 14.06 -2.27 3.32
N ARG A 36 15.33 -2.08 3.69
CA ARG A 36 15.88 -2.54 4.98
C ARG A 36 15.15 -1.95 6.18
N GLU A 37 14.70 -0.72 6.06
CA GLU A 37 14.03 0.06 7.10
C GLU A 37 12.52 -0.15 7.11
N PHE A 38 11.98 -0.88 6.13
CA PHE A 38 10.57 -1.21 6.10
C PHE A 38 10.25 -2.25 7.18
N ASP A 39 9.61 -1.75 8.22
CA ASP A 39 8.89 -2.52 9.23
C ASP A 39 7.39 -2.20 9.05
N PRO A 40 6.55 -3.17 8.66
CA PRO A 40 5.14 -2.91 8.39
C PRO A 40 4.40 -2.32 9.59
N GLN A 41 4.73 -2.73 10.82
CA GLN A 41 4.04 -2.27 12.01
C GLN A 41 4.43 -0.83 12.36
N VAL A 42 5.72 -0.51 12.28
CA VAL A 42 6.19 0.87 12.48
C VAL A 42 5.62 1.77 11.40
N THR A 43 5.67 1.34 10.13
CA THR A 43 5.15 2.10 8.98
C THR A 43 3.66 2.40 9.17
N PHE A 44 2.84 1.39 9.51
CA PHE A 44 1.42 1.57 9.78
C PHE A 44 1.16 2.57 10.90
N ARG A 45 1.93 2.51 12.00
CA ARG A 45 1.82 3.49 13.10
C ARG A 45 2.21 4.90 12.66
N SER A 46 3.23 5.04 11.83
CA SER A 46 3.68 6.35 11.35
C SER A 46 2.65 7.04 10.45
N LEU A 47 1.76 6.28 9.78
CA LEU A 47 0.67 6.85 8.99
C LEU A 47 -0.38 7.61 9.83
N HIS A 48 -0.51 7.30 11.13
CA HIS A 48 -1.38 8.05 12.03
C HIS A 48 -0.86 9.47 12.35
N GLY A 49 0.40 9.78 11.99
CA GLY A 49 1.03 11.06 12.26
C GLY A 49 1.18 11.38 13.75
N ASN A 50 1.25 12.68 14.08
CA ASN A 50 1.36 13.18 15.47
C ASN A 50 0.03 13.14 16.25
N TRP A 51 -1.01 12.54 15.69
CA TRP A 51 -2.33 12.56 16.29
C TRP A 51 -2.35 11.57 17.45
N SER A 52 -2.78 12.04 18.63
CA SER A 52 -3.01 11.22 19.84
C SER A 52 -4.04 10.08 19.66
N VAL A 53 -4.56 9.92 18.44
CA VAL A 53 -5.53 8.93 17.96
C VAL A 53 -4.89 7.59 17.58
N ALA A 54 -3.58 7.42 17.76
CA ALA A 54 -2.86 6.14 17.62
C ALA A 54 -3.45 4.96 18.44
N SER A 55 -4.49 5.20 19.25
CA SER A 55 -5.28 4.22 19.99
C SER A 55 -6.38 3.51 19.18
N GLN A 56 -6.78 4.02 18.01
CA GLN A 56 -7.90 3.45 17.24
C GLN A 56 -7.53 2.16 16.48
N GLY A 57 -6.26 1.96 16.12
CA GLY A 57 -5.78 0.75 15.44
C GLY A 57 -6.25 0.62 13.98
N TRP A 58 -6.75 1.69 13.38
CA TRP A 58 -7.20 1.77 11.99
C TRP A 58 -7.00 3.17 11.41
N LEU A 59 -6.89 3.26 10.09
CA LEU A 59 -6.77 4.51 9.33
C LEU A 59 -8.00 4.71 8.44
N SER A 60 -8.53 5.92 8.37
CA SER A 60 -9.50 6.30 7.34
C SER A 60 -8.79 6.62 6.01
N VAL A 61 -9.56 6.67 4.93
CA VAL A 61 -9.11 7.20 3.63
C VAL A 61 -8.55 8.63 3.79
N HIS A 62 -9.18 9.45 4.63
CA HIS A 62 -8.74 10.82 4.90
C HIS A 62 -7.38 10.86 5.61
N ASP A 63 -7.10 9.92 6.53
CA ASP A 63 -5.81 9.86 7.22
C ASP A 63 -4.68 9.54 6.24
N VAL A 64 -4.89 8.57 5.34
CA VAL A 64 -3.92 8.23 4.30
C VAL A 64 -3.73 9.38 3.31
N TYR A 65 -4.82 10.04 2.90
CA TYR A 65 -4.78 11.23 2.04
C TYR A 65 -4.00 12.39 2.68
N ALA A 66 -4.26 12.69 3.95
CA ALA A 66 -3.55 13.72 4.70
C ALA A 66 -2.06 13.37 4.86
N TRP A 67 -1.74 12.09 5.09
CA TRP A 67 -0.36 11.62 5.13
C TRP A 67 0.35 11.80 3.79
N LEU A 68 -0.28 11.41 2.67
CA LEU A 68 0.25 11.61 1.32
C LEU A 68 0.54 13.10 1.05
N GLY A 69 -0.41 13.98 1.37
CA GLY A 69 -0.24 15.43 1.22
C GLY A 69 0.86 16.04 2.09
N SER A 70 1.34 15.32 3.11
CA SER A 70 2.47 15.74 3.96
C SER A 70 3.84 15.27 3.47
N GLN A 71 3.88 14.35 2.49
CA GLN A 71 5.15 13.83 1.96
C GLN A 71 5.81 14.81 1.00
N SER A 72 7.12 15.00 1.15
CA SER A 72 7.94 15.82 0.23
C SER A 72 8.06 15.24 -1.18
N HIS A 73 7.68 13.97 -1.36
CA HIS A 73 7.85 13.22 -2.60
C HIS A 73 6.55 12.72 -3.21
N SER A 74 5.41 12.88 -2.53
CA SER A 74 4.12 12.55 -3.15
C SER A 74 3.87 13.53 -4.28
N ALA A 75 3.43 13.03 -5.42
CA ALA A 75 2.89 13.88 -6.46
C ALA A 75 1.68 14.60 -5.86
N ALA A 76 1.84 15.89 -5.57
CA ALA A 76 0.73 16.79 -5.28
C ALA A 76 -0.30 16.66 -6.41
N GLY A 77 -1.30 15.79 -6.26
CA GLY A 77 -2.12 15.39 -7.40
C GLY A 77 -3.23 14.38 -7.12
N MET A 78 -3.02 13.36 -6.28
CA MET A 78 -4.10 12.42 -5.99
C MET A 78 -5.28 13.13 -5.32
N LEU A 79 -6.49 12.88 -5.82
CA LEU A 79 -7.74 13.30 -5.20
C LEU A 79 -8.11 12.35 -4.05
N LEU A 80 -8.91 12.83 -3.10
CA LEU A 80 -9.37 12.01 -1.98
C LEU A 80 -10.14 10.77 -2.48
N GLU A 81 -10.90 10.92 -3.55
CA GLU A 81 -11.67 9.86 -4.21
C GLU A 81 -10.75 8.79 -4.81
N GLU A 82 -9.63 9.18 -5.40
CA GLU A 82 -8.65 8.26 -5.98
C GLU A 82 -7.96 7.43 -4.90
N VAL A 83 -7.61 8.06 -3.77
CA VAL A 83 -7.11 7.32 -2.59
C VAL A 83 -8.18 6.35 -2.09
N GLY A 84 -9.46 6.75 -2.10
CA GLY A 84 -10.57 5.86 -1.76
C GLY A 84 -10.63 4.62 -2.65
N VAL A 85 -10.53 4.78 -3.97
CA VAL A 85 -10.53 3.68 -4.95
C VAL A 85 -9.34 2.74 -4.75
N VAL A 86 -8.15 3.28 -4.52
CA VAL A 86 -6.94 2.47 -4.27
C VAL A 86 -7.07 1.66 -2.99
N LEU A 87 -7.64 2.24 -1.93
CA LEU A 87 -7.76 1.58 -0.63
C LEU A 87 -8.93 0.62 -0.53
N GLU A 88 -10.00 0.79 -1.32
CA GLU A 88 -11.25 0.02 -1.25
C GLU A 88 -11.05 -1.50 -1.07
N PRO A 89 -10.15 -2.20 -1.81
CA PRO A 89 -9.95 -3.64 -1.67
C PRO A 89 -9.38 -4.09 -0.30
N PHE A 90 -8.85 -3.13 0.47
CA PHE A 90 -8.12 -3.34 1.72
C PHE A 90 -8.92 -2.88 2.94
N LEU A 91 -9.97 -2.09 2.75
CA LEU A 91 -10.84 -1.63 3.82
C LEU A 91 -11.72 -2.76 4.34
N ASN A 92 -12.10 -2.66 5.61
CA ASN A 92 -13.16 -3.49 6.17
C ASN A 92 -14.55 -2.94 5.77
N PRO A 93 -15.66 -3.61 6.14
CA PRO A 93 -17.02 -3.13 5.83
C PRO A 93 -17.39 -1.76 6.43
N HIS A 94 -16.58 -1.23 7.36
CA HIS A 94 -16.75 0.09 7.95
C HIS A 94 -15.92 1.17 7.24
N GLY A 95 -15.18 0.83 6.17
CA GLY A 95 -14.31 1.77 5.46
C GLY A 95 -12.98 2.04 6.18
N GLU A 96 -12.59 1.16 7.11
CA GLU A 96 -11.39 1.33 7.93
C GLU A 96 -10.24 0.47 7.38
N LEU A 97 -9.08 1.09 7.19
CA LEU A 97 -7.83 0.38 6.89
C LEU A 97 -7.17 -0.07 8.20
N ARG A 98 -7.40 -1.33 8.55
CA ARG A 98 -6.76 -1.97 9.70
C ARG A 98 -5.40 -2.54 9.31
N TYR A 99 -4.62 -2.96 10.31
CA TYR A 99 -3.27 -3.49 10.08
C TYR A 99 -3.24 -4.68 9.11
N ASP A 100 -4.22 -5.58 9.16
CA ASP A 100 -4.34 -6.70 8.22
C ASP A 100 -4.64 -6.24 6.78
N GLY A 101 -5.47 -5.21 6.62
CA GLY A 101 -5.69 -4.55 5.33
C GLY A 101 -4.42 -3.89 4.80
N PHE A 102 -3.70 -3.19 5.67
CA PHE A 102 -2.40 -2.59 5.36
C PHE A 102 -1.37 -3.64 4.91
N LEU A 103 -1.26 -4.78 5.61
CA LEU A 103 -0.38 -5.86 5.19
C LEU A 103 -0.75 -6.42 3.81
N ARG A 104 -2.05 -6.54 3.49
CA ARG A 104 -2.51 -6.96 2.16
C ARG A 104 -2.17 -5.95 1.07
N LEU A 105 -2.11 -4.66 1.42
CA LEU A 105 -1.74 -3.56 0.53
C LEU A 105 -0.24 -3.56 0.23
N THR A 106 0.60 -3.67 1.26
CA THR A 106 2.04 -3.43 1.15
C THR A 106 2.91 -4.66 0.90
N LEU A 107 2.45 -5.86 1.27
CA LEU A 107 3.26 -7.08 1.13
C LEU A 107 3.04 -7.77 -0.23
N PRO A 108 4.08 -8.41 -0.79
CA PRO A 108 3.96 -9.22 -1.99
C PRO A 108 2.82 -10.24 -1.90
N ARG A 109 2.10 -10.39 -2.99
CA ARG A 109 0.97 -11.31 -3.14
C ARG A 109 1.34 -12.56 -3.93
N ASP A 110 2.32 -12.45 -4.83
CA ASP A 110 2.78 -13.56 -5.64
C ASP A 110 3.51 -14.59 -4.73
N PRO A 111 3.10 -15.86 -4.73
CA PRO A 111 3.78 -16.92 -3.96
C PRO A 111 5.27 -17.07 -4.27
N THR A 112 5.73 -16.67 -5.46
CA THR A 112 7.15 -16.69 -5.82
C THR A 112 7.98 -15.72 -4.97
N HIS A 113 7.36 -14.68 -4.40
CA HIS A 113 7.98 -13.69 -3.51
C HIS A 113 7.74 -13.99 -2.02
N ALA A 114 7.30 -15.21 -1.66
CA ALA A 114 7.00 -15.57 -0.27
C ALA A 114 8.18 -15.31 0.70
N GLY A 115 9.43 -15.54 0.28
CA GLY A 115 10.61 -15.27 1.10
C GLY A 115 10.81 -13.77 1.42
N ILE A 116 10.49 -12.88 0.48
CA ILE A 116 10.55 -11.42 0.69
C ILE A 116 9.49 -11.01 1.72
N LYS A 117 8.26 -11.52 1.55
CA LYS A 117 7.15 -11.30 2.48
C LYS A 117 7.49 -11.76 3.90
N GLU A 118 8.01 -12.97 4.05
CA GLU A 118 8.42 -13.52 5.34
C GLU A 118 9.54 -12.68 5.99
N ALA A 119 10.54 -12.28 5.21
CA ALA A 119 11.62 -11.43 5.70
C ALA A 119 11.11 -10.08 6.23
N ALA A 120 10.19 -9.43 5.53
CA ALA A 120 9.57 -8.19 5.99
C ALA A 120 8.77 -8.39 7.29
N LEU A 121 7.99 -9.47 7.39
CA LEU A 121 7.23 -9.81 8.60
C LEU A 121 8.13 -10.10 9.81
N LEU A 122 9.26 -10.78 9.60
CA LEU A 122 10.22 -11.10 10.65
C LEU A 122 10.92 -9.87 11.25
N ARG A 123 10.99 -8.73 10.52
CA ARG A 123 11.55 -7.48 11.07
C ARG A 123 10.69 -6.94 12.22
N THR A 124 9.37 -7.03 12.07
CA THR A 124 8.39 -6.70 13.11
C THR A 124 8.66 -7.45 14.43
N ALA A 125 9.12 -8.71 14.34
CA ALA A 125 9.37 -9.54 15.52
C ALA A 125 10.71 -9.24 16.22
N ARG A 126 11.64 -8.54 15.55
CA ARG A 126 13.02 -8.34 16.03
C ARG A 126 13.31 -6.92 16.54
N GLY A 127 12.46 -5.93 16.26
CA GLY A 127 12.69 -4.54 16.65
C GLY A 127 12.19 -4.18 18.04
N LYS A 128 13.08 -3.73 18.93
CA LYS A 128 12.69 -2.78 20.00
C LYS A 128 12.40 -1.43 19.33
N PRO A 129 11.40 -0.67 19.80
CA PRO A 129 11.14 0.68 19.31
C PRO A 129 12.20 1.62 19.87
N GLU A 130 13.42 1.59 19.34
CA GLU A 130 14.47 2.54 19.69
C GLU A 130 14.57 3.61 18.61
N GLY A 131 14.17 4.83 18.98
CA GLY A 131 14.26 6.03 18.14
C GLY A 131 12.90 6.47 17.60
N SER A 132 12.70 7.79 17.59
CA SER A 132 11.49 8.49 17.12
C SER A 132 10.79 7.76 15.97
N GLY A 133 9.54 7.33 16.18
CA GLY A 133 8.71 6.52 15.28
C GLY A 133 8.32 7.17 13.95
N SER A 134 9.29 7.80 13.30
CA SER A 134 9.19 8.38 11.97
C SER A 134 9.58 7.32 10.94
N MET A 135 8.73 7.17 9.95
CA MET A 135 9.03 6.44 8.73
C MET A 135 10.27 7.04 8.05
N SER A 136 11.14 6.20 7.50
CA SER A 136 12.28 6.70 6.74
C SER A 136 11.84 7.26 5.39
N THR A 137 12.63 8.19 4.83
CA THR A 137 12.31 8.83 3.55
C THR A 137 12.16 7.82 2.41
N GLU A 138 13.02 6.79 2.36
CA GLU A 138 12.94 5.74 1.34
C GLU A 138 11.64 4.93 1.47
N VAL A 139 11.26 4.54 2.69
CA VAL A 139 10.02 3.81 2.93
C VAL A 139 8.81 4.67 2.57
N GLY A 140 8.81 5.95 2.95
CA GLY A 140 7.76 6.89 2.59
C GLY A 140 7.63 7.08 1.08
N TYR A 141 8.75 7.22 0.38
CA TYR A 141 8.78 7.31 -1.08
C TYR A 141 8.22 6.06 -1.76
N GLN A 142 8.69 4.86 -1.37
CA GLN A 142 8.20 3.60 -1.95
C GLN A 142 6.71 3.38 -1.65
N LEU A 143 6.23 3.80 -0.47
CA LEU A 143 4.82 3.71 -0.13
C LEU A 143 3.95 4.69 -0.93
N CYS A 144 4.43 5.91 -1.22
CA CYS A 144 3.76 6.84 -2.13
C CYS A 144 3.61 6.22 -3.52
N ARG A 145 4.71 5.71 -4.08
CA ARG A 145 4.73 5.06 -5.40
C ARG A 145 3.73 3.89 -5.50
N LEU A 146 3.69 3.05 -4.46
CA LEU A 146 2.73 1.96 -4.37
C LEU A 146 1.27 2.45 -4.38
N LEU A 147 0.96 3.54 -3.67
CA LEU A 147 -0.39 4.12 -3.60
C LEU A 147 -0.78 4.86 -4.89
N GLU A 148 0.19 5.47 -5.57
CA GLU A 148 0.02 6.15 -6.86
C GLU A 148 -0.08 5.17 -8.05
N GLY A 149 0.29 3.89 -7.84
CA GLY A 149 0.28 2.87 -8.88
C GLY A 149 1.48 2.92 -9.83
N GLU A 150 2.60 3.49 -9.39
CA GLU A 150 3.82 3.71 -10.18
C GLU A 150 5.03 2.87 -9.75
#